data_AF-A0A7I6UI41-F1
#
_entry.id   AF-A0A7I6UI41-F1
#
_cell.length_a   1.000
_cell.length_b   1.000
_cell.length_c   1.000
_cell.angle_alpha   90.00
_cell.angle_beta   90.00
_cell.angle_gamma   90.00
#
_symmetry.space_group_name_H-M   'P 1'
#
loop_
_entity.id
_entity.type
_entity.pdbx_description
1 polymer ?
#
loop_
_entity_poly.entity_id
_entity_poly.type
_entity_poly.pdbx_seq_one_letter_code
_entity_poly.pdbx_strand_id
1 'polypeptide(L)'
;MLKIDSLNQSLSVTQNVLRVPLRLTKNEVCTLLGVSRDKLTRMEREDESFPKSMKEGVTRQAAVYYDYQAIIEWYENWKTNTQQNRGS
;
A
#
# COMPACT_ATOMS: atom_id res chain seq x y z
N MET A 1 0.68 32.07 23.56
CA MET A 1 0.83 31.87 22.11
C MET A 1 1.39 30.45 21.86
N LEU A 2 0.62 29.40 22.20
CA LEU A 2 1.05 27.98 22.14
C LEU A 2 -0.04 27.03 21.60
N LYS A 3 -1.26 27.53 21.34
CA LYS A 3 -2.39 26.70 20.88
C LYS A 3 -2.49 26.61 19.35
N ILE A 4 -1.98 27.62 18.65
CA ILE A 4 -2.15 27.75 17.20
C ILE A 4 -1.17 26.82 16.45
N ASP A 5 0.05 26.65 16.97
CA ASP A 5 1.08 25.81 16.34
C ASP A 5 0.73 24.32 16.39
N SER A 6 0.11 23.87 17.49
CA SER A 6 -0.33 22.46 17.64
C SER A 6 -1.51 22.12 16.72
N LEU A 7 -2.44 23.06 16.52
CA LEU A 7 -3.54 22.91 15.56
C LEU A 7 -3.03 22.95 14.11
N ASN A 8 -2.04 23.80 13.79
CA ASN A 8 -1.43 23.86 12.47
C ASN A 8 -0.58 22.61 12.16
N GLN A 9 0.12 22.06 13.16
CA GLN A 9 0.79 20.76 13.04
C GLN A 9 -0.22 19.66 12.72
N SER A 10 -1.33 19.59 13.47
CA SER A 10 -2.44 18.65 13.20
C SER A 10 -2.98 18.81 11.79
N LEU A 11 -3.30 20.02 11.34
CA LEU A 11 -3.84 20.27 10.00
C LEU A 11 -2.85 19.88 8.88
N SER A 12 -1.55 20.12 9.04
CA SER A 12 -0.54 19.73 8.03
C SER A 12 -0.38 18.21 7.90
N VAL A 13 -0.51 17.48 9.01
CA VAL A 13 -0.52 16.01 9.04
C VAL A 13 -1.79 15.49 8.35
N THR A 14 -2.95 16.08 8.64
CA THR A 14 -4.24 15.66 8.03
C THR A 14 -4.33 16.00 6.54
N GLN A 15 -3.73 17.11 6.09
CA GLN A 15 -3.75 17.53 4.68
C GLN A 15 -2.91 16.65 3.75
N ASN A 16 -1.87 15.96 4.27
CA ASN A 16 -1.09 14.99 3.50
C ASN A 16 -1.81 13.64 3.33
N VAL A 17 -2.67 13.25 4.29
CA VAL A 17 -3.46 12.01 4.20
C VAL A 17 -4.51 12.08 3.08
N LEU A 18 -5.00 13.28 2.74
CA LEU A 18 -6.06 13.46 1.73
C LEU A 18 -5.59 13.39 0.27
N ARG A 19 -4.29 13.24 -0.01
CA ARG A 19 -3.77 13.21 -1.38
C ARG A 19 -3.43 11.81 -1.91
N VAL A 20 -3.50 10.80 -1.06
CA VAL A 20 -3.21 9.42 -1.46
C VAL A 20 -4.52 8.71 -1.83
N PRO A 21 -4.62 8.09 -3.01
CA PRO A 21 -5.83 7.37 -3.37
C PRO A 21 -6.02 6.16 -2.45
N LEU A 22 -7.24 5.94 -1.99
CA LEU A 22 -7.60 4.77 -1.17
C LEU A 22 -7.41 3.46 -1.95
N ARG A 23 -7.53 3.54 -3.27
CA ARG A 23 -7.44 2.40 -4.18
C ARG A 23 -6.32 2.62 -5.17
N LEU A 24 -5.45 1.63 -5.29
CA LEU A 24 -4.29 1.65 -6.17
C LEU A 24 -4.52 0.75 -7.37
N THR A 25 -4.20 1.24 -8.55
CA THR A 25 -4.05 0.41 -9.75
C THR A 25 -2.80 -0.48 -9.64
N LYS A 26 -2.73 -1.53 -10.46
CA LYS A 26 -1.53 -2.40 -10.55
C LYS A 26 -0.23 -1.62 -10.75
N ASN A 27 -0.25 -0.57 -11.56
CA ASN A 27 0.95 0.22 -11.87
C ASN A 27 1.39 1.06 -10.67
N GLU A 28 0.44 1.60 -9.90
CA GLU A 28 0.75 2.35 -8.67
C GLU A 28 1.33 1.43 -7.60
N VAL A 29 0.77 0.23 -7.41
CA VAL A 29 1.36 -0.76 -6.49
C VAL A 29 2.77 -1.17 -6.91
N CYS A 30 2.99 -1.42 -8.21
CA CYS A 30 4.33 -1.69 -8.74
C CYS A 30 5.32 -0.56 -8.43
N THR A 31 4.88 0.69 -8.59
CA THR A 31 5.70 1.88 -8.32
C THR A 31 6.01 2.00 -6.83
N LEU A 32 5.02 1.84 -5.96
CA LEU A 32 5.16 1.91 -4.50
C LEU A 32 6.11 0.84 -3.95
N LEU A 33 5.99 -0.40 -4.43
CA LEU A 33 6.82 -1.51 -3.97
C LEU A 33 8.16 -1.62 -4.72
N GLY A 34 8.37 -0.84 -5.78
CA GLY A 34 9.56 -0.92 -6.62
C GLY A 34 9.72 -2.26 -7.34
N VAL A 35 8.62 -2.87 -7.80
CA VAL A 35 8.61 -4.20 -8.44
C VAL A 35 8.00 -4.17 -9.85
N SER A 36 8.34 -5.18 -10.67
CA SER A 36 7.68 -5.39 -11.96
C SER A 36 6.28 -6.00 -11.80
N ARG A 37 5.44 -5.85 -12.82
CA ARG A 37 4.07 -6.40 -12.84
C ARG A 37 4.04 -7.93 -12.72
N ASP A 38 5.01 -8.62 -13.32
CA ASP A 38 5.14 -10.07 -13.20
C ASP A 38 5.51 -10.48 -11.78
N LYS A 39 6.42 -9.73 -11.14
CA LYS A 39 6.78 -9.94 -9.74
C LYS A 39 5.59 -9.68 -8.82
N LEU A 40 4.83 -8.61 -9.05
CA LEU A 40 3.60 -8.32 -8.30
C LEU A 40 2.58 -9.47 -8.43
N THR A 41 2.34 -9.93 -9.65
CA THR A 41 1.41 -11.06 -9.90
C THR A 41 1.90 -12.33 -9.21
N ARG A 42 3.22 -12.56 -9.21
CA ARG A 42 3.82 -13.70 -8.52
C ARG A 42 3.66 -13.60 -7.00
N MET A 43 3.89 -12.42 -6.42
CA MET A 43 3.66 -12.16 -5.00
C MET A 43 2.21 -12.39 -4.61
N GLU A 44 1.25 -11.84 -5.36
CA GLU A 44 -0.17 -12.06 -5.11
C GLU A 44 -0.59 -13.54 -5.19
N ARG A 45 0.10 -14.36 -5.99
CA ARG A 45 -0.17 -15.79 -6.12
C ARG A 45 0.51 -16.64 -5.05
N GLU A 46 1.76 -16.33 -4.71
CA GLU A 46 2.64 -17.19 -3.90
C GLU A 46 2.67 -16.79 -2.42
N ASP A 47 2.38 -15.53 -2.09
CA ASP A 47 2.29 -15.04 -0.72
C ASP A 47 0.83 -14.90 -0.32
N GLU A 48 0.37 -15.79 0.57
CA GLU A 48 -1.00 -15.78 1.09
C GLU A 48 -1.31 -14.54 1.93
N SER A 49 -0.29 -13.92 2.53
CA SER A 49 -0.42 -12.68 3.30
C SER A 49 -0.49 -11.44 2.41
N PHE A 50 -0.15 -11.56 1.12
CA PHE A 50 -0.17 -10.44 0.20
C PHE A 50 -1.62 -9.98 -0.10
N PRO A 51 -1.91 -8.66 -0.07
CA PRO A 51 -3.24 -8.13 -0.34
C PRO A 51 -3.77 -8.52 -1.71
N LYS A 52 -4.95 -9.16 -1.75
CA LYS A 52 -5.60 -9.56 -2.99
C LYS A 52 -6.23 -8.37 -3.69
N SER A 53 -6.19 -8.42 -5.01
CA SER A 53 -6.80 -7.40 -5.82
C SER A 53 -8.32 -7.51 -5.89
N MET A 54 -9.00 -6.36 -5.87
CA MET A 54 -10.44 -6.21 -6.00
C MET A 54 -10.79 -5.89 -7.45
N LYS A 55 -11.63 -6.74 -8.05
CA LYS A 55 -12.04 -6.59 -9.45
C LYS A 55 -13.41 -5.90 -9.54
N GLU A 56 -13.49 -4.80 -10.27
CA GLU A 56 -14.75 -4.08 -10.51
C GLU A 56 -15.46 -4.62 -11.75
N GLY A 57 -15.89 -5.88 -11.69
CA GLY A 57 -16.70 -6.51 -12.73
C GLY A 57 -16.24 -7.92 -13.11
N VAL A 58 -17.04 -8.57 -13.96
CA VAL A 58 -16.83 -9.98 -14.33
C VAL A 58 -15.94 -10.17 -15.55
N THR A 59 -15.87 -9.17 -16.44
CA THR A 59 -15.15 -9.28 -17.72
C THR A 59 -13.63 -9.33 -17.53
N ARG A 60 -12.90 -9.87 -18.51
CA ARG A 60 -11.42 -9.91 -18.46
C ARG A 60 -10.78 -8.51 -18.44
N GLN A 61 -11.47 -7.51 -18.98
CA GLN A 61 -11.00 -6.13 -19.07
C GLN A 61 -11.46 -5.25 -17.90
N ALA A 62 -12.15 -5.82 -16.91
CA ALA A 62 -12.60 -5.07 -15.75
C ALA A 62 -11.39 -4.49 -14.98
N ALA A 63 -11.57 -3.29 -14.44
CA ALA A 63 -10.55 -2.64 -13.64
C ALA A 63 -10.26 -3.45 -12.37
N VAL A 64 -9.01 -3.39 -11.93
CA VAL A 64 -8.51 -4.14 -10.78
C VAL A 64 -7.74 -3.17 -9.90
N TYR A 65 -8.12 -3.12 -8.62
CA TYR A 65 -7.53 -2.23 -7.63
C TYR A 65 -7.03 -2.99 -6.40
N TYR A 66 -6.12 -2.38 -5.68
CA TYR A 66 -5.65 -2.82 -4.37
C TYR A 66 -6.02 -1.77 -3.34
N ASP A 67 -6.28 -2.20 -2.12
CA ASP A 67 -6.45 -1.28 -1.00
C ASP A 67 -5.08 -0.73 -0.58
N TYR A 68 -4.97 0.60 -0.51
CA TYR A 68 -3.71 1.27 -0.16
C TYR A 68 -3.23 0.84 1.24
N GLN A 69 -4.12 0.86 2.23
CA GLN A 69 -3.78 0.59 3.61
C GLN A 69 -3.28 -0.84 3.79
N ALA A 70 -3.94 -1.81 3.15
CA ALA A 70 -3.52 -3.20 3.17
C ALA A 70 -2.11 -3.41 2.57
N ILE A 71 -1.76 -2.70 1.49
CA ILE A 71 -0.43 -2.77 0.88
C ILE A 71 0.65 -2.22 1.83
N ILE A 72 0.38 -1.10 2.51
CA ILE A 72 1.30 -0.52 3.50
C ILE A 72 1.50 -1.46 4.67
N GLU A 73 0.42 -2.00 5.24
CA GLU A 73 0.47 -2.93 6.38
C GLU A 73 1.27 -4.19 6.03
N TRP A 74 1.03 -4.77 4.86
CA TRP A 74 1.80 -5.92 4.39
C TRP A 74 3.29 -5.60 4.26
N TYR A 75 3.65 -4.45 3.70
CA TYR A 75 5.05 -4.05 3.53
C TYR A 75 5.78 -3.88 4.87
N GLU A 76 5.14 -3.24 5.85
CA GLU A 76 5.69 -3.05 7.18
C GLU A 76 5.93 -4.39 7.91
N ASN A 77 5.00 -5.34 7.77
CA ASN A 77 5.15 -6.70 8.29
C ASN A 77 6.29 -7.45 7.59
N TRP A 78 6.33 -7.41 6.25
CA TRP A 78 7.40 -8.01 5.45
C TRP A 78 8.79 -7.47 5.83
N LYS A 79 8.90 -6.15 5.99
CA LYS A 79 10.13 -5.47 6.41
C LYS A 79 10.58 -5.95 7.79
N THR A 80 9.66 -6.01 8.75
CA THR A 80 9.94 -6.47 10.13
C THR A 80 10.43 -7.91 10.14
N ASN A 81 9.72 -8.82 9.47
CA ASN A 81 10.11 -10.23 9.37
C ASN A 81 11.46 -10.40 8.67
N THR A 82 11.72 -9.63 7.61
CA THR A 82 13.00 -9.67 6.88
C THR A 82 14.16 -9.18 7.74
N GLN A 83 13.94 -8.17 8.59
CA GLN A 83 14.97 -7.64 9.49
C GLN A 83 15.28 -8.60 10.66
N GLN A 84 14.26 -9.22 11.26
CA GLN A 84 14.44 -10.21 12.32
C GLN A 84 15.26 -11.42 11.86
N ASN A 85 15.00 -11.91 10.64
CA ASN A 85 15.72 -13.05 10.06
C ASN A 85 17.18 -12.75 9.67
N ARG A 86 17.63 -11.49 9.67
CA ARG A 86 19.02 -11.11 9.36
C ARG A 86 19.90 -10.95 10.61
N GLY A 87 19.30 -10.93 11.79
CA GLY A 87 20.00 -10.81 13.08
C GLY A 87 20.16 -12.12 13.85
N SER A 88 19.71 -13.24 13.26
CA SER A 88 19.83 -14.60 13.83
C SER A 88 20.90 -15.43 13.11
#